data_AF-A0A6I4TAY2-F1
#
_entry.id   AF-A0A6I4TAY2-F1
#
_cell.length_a   1.000
_cell.length_b   1.000
_cell.length_c   1.000
_cell.angle_alpha   90.00
_cell.angle_beta   90.00
_cell.angle_gamma   90.00
#
_symmetry.space_group_name_H-M   'P 1'
#
loop_
_entity.id
_entity.type
_entity.pdbx_description
1 polymer ?
#
loop_
_entity_poly.entity_id
_entity_poly.type
_entity_poly.pdbx_seq_one_letter_code
_entity_poly.pdbx_strand_id
1 'polypeptide(L)'
;MSMSGAIDQNEFRSALGAFATGVTIVTATDKAQGDVGVTANSFNSVSLDPPMVLWSLARKSSSLPVFEAADHFAVHVLASDQEALSNRFARGTSAEKFAGLEFERGAGGSPLLTGTAARFECRMAYRYDGGDHVIFVGQVEAFERSDRPALLFHSGRYALAARRAANLEQAQPEAATADRFGEDFLGYLLGRAHYQAYGRIRPVLERLELSLVDHFALSVLGLRGPADIQEINALIGYTGYRFDPAVASDLEKRDLVVPVDHGKLELSEAGRRKFLEAAAAAKAIEDEMLEILDPSEADLLRHLLKRVIHGTDPGLPRLWLEDGSAG
;
A
#
# COMPACT_ATOMS: atom_id res chain seq x y z
N MET A 1 -30.45 -39.61 0.67
CA MET A 1 -30.00 -39.12 -0.66
C MET A 1 -31.13 -38.32 -1.29
N SER A 2 -30.95 -37.00 -1.37
CA SER A 2 -31.62 -36.13 -2.34
C SER A 2 -30.55 -35.13 -2.78
N MET A 3 -29.79 -35.52 -3.80
CA MET A 3 -28.95 -34.63 -4.60
C MET A 3 -29.87 -33.99 -5.65
N SER A 4 -30.02 -32.67 -5.60
CA SER A 4 -30.17 -31.75 -6.75
C SER A 4 -30.89 -30.45 -6.36
N GLY A 5 -30.24 -29.64 -5.52
CA GLY A 5 -30.37 -28.19 -5.69
C GLY A 5 -29.31 -27.77 -6.70
N ALA A 6 -29.68 -27.06 -7.77
CA ALA A 6 -28.68 -26.43 -8.62
C ALA A 6 -27.80 -25.52 -7.74
N ILE A 7 -26.48 -25.64 -7.87
CA ILE A 7 -25.54 -24.82 -7.09
C ILE A 7 -25.73 -23.36 -7.52
N ASP A 8 -26.05 -22.49 -6.56
CA ASP A 8 -26.08 -21.06 -6.81
C ASP A 8 -24.66 -20.55 -7.10
N GLN A 9 -24.49 -19.93 -8.28
CA GLN A 9 -23.18 -19.54 -8.78
C GLN A 9 -22.57 -18.38 -7.97
N ASN A 10 -23.39 -17.53 -7.36
CA ASN A 10 -22.91 -16.41 -6.56
C ASN A 10 -22.48 -16.90 -5.17
N GLU A 11 -23.23 -17.82 -4.57
CA GLU A 11 -22.87 -18.48 -3.31
C GLU A 11 -21.58 -19.29 -3.50
N PHE A 12 -21.48 -20.09 -4.57
CA PHE A 12 -20.27 -20.85 -4.87
C PHE A 12 -19.04 -19.94 -5.08
N ARG A 13 -19.18 -18.86 -5.84
CA ARG A 13 -18.10 -17.87 -6.00
C ARG A 13 -17.71 -17.22 -4.67
N SER A 14 -18.68 -16.91 -3.82
CA SER A 14 -18.42 -16.34 -2.50
C SER A 14 -17.67 -17.33 -1.60
N ALA A 15 -18.05 -18.60 -1.63
CA ALA A 15 -17.37 -19.67 -0.90
C ALA A 15 -15.92 -19.88 -1.39
N LEU A 16 -15.68 -19.86 -2.71
CA LEU A 16 -14.32 -19.88 -3.27
C LEU A 16 -13.48 -18.68 -2.81
N GLY A 17 -14.12 -17.53 -2.62
CA GLY A 17 -13.48 -16.31 -2.12
C GLY A 17 -12.91 -16.42 -0.70
N ALA A 18 -13.32 -17.42 0.10
CA ALA A 18 -12.75 -17.68 1.42
C ALA A 18 -11.30 -18.20 1.35
N PHE A 19 -10.87 -18.76 0.22
CA PHE A 19 -9.48 -19.14 0.00
C PHE A 19 -8.69 -17.91 -0.44
N ALA A 20 -7.87 -17.37 0.47
CA ALA A 20 -6.99 -16.25 0.16
C ALA A 20 -5.91 -16.67 -0.85
N THR A 21 -5.69 -15.82 -1.85
CA THR A 21 -4.72 -16.08 -2.93
C THR A 21 -3.81 -14.88 -3.12
N GLY A 22 -2.62 -15.11 -3.67
CA GLY A 22 -1.87 -14.03 -4.31
C GLY A 22 -2.54 -13.62 -5.63
N VAL A 23 -2.23 -12.43 -6.10
CA VAL A 23 -2.68 -11.96 -7.42
C VAL A 23 -1.56 -12.11 -8.42
N THR A 24 -1.85 -12.67 -9.60
CA THR A 24 -0.88 -12.80 -10.68
C THR A 24 -1.32 -12.11 -11.95
N ILE A 25 -0.37 -11.74 -12.80
CA ILE A 25 -0.61 -11.48 -14.22
C ILE A 25 0.13 -12.54 -15.03
N VAL A 26 -0.60 -13.22 -15.91
CA VAL A 26 -0.02 -14.16 -16.85
C VAL A 26 0.07 -13.51 -18.21
N THR A 27 1.25 -13.52 -18.83
CA THR A 27 1.50 -12.94 -20.15
C THR A 27 1.98 -14.00 -21.14
N ALA A 28 1.68 -13.80 -22.41
CA ALA A 28 2.23 -14.57 -23.51
C ALA A 28 2.26 -13.69 -24.76
N THR A 29 2.88 -14.20 -25.81
CA THR A 29 2.88 -13.55 -27.12
C THR A 29 2.63 -14.58 -28.20
N ASP A 30 1.96 -14.16 -29.27
CA ASP A 30 1.88 -14.90 -30.52
C ASP A 30 2.36 -14.00 -31.66
N LYS A 31 3.12 -14.56 -32.61
CA LYS A 31 3.72 -13.77 -33.70
C LYS A 31 2.68 -13.09 -34.59
N ALA A 32 1.48 -13.68 -34.71
CA ALA A 32 0.41 -13.13 -35.55
C ALA A 32 -0.55 -12.22 -34.78
N GLN A 33 -0.81 -12.53 -33.51
CA GLN A 33 -1.83 -11.86 -32.70
C GLN A 33 -1.28 -10.86 -31.68
N GLY A 34 0.03 -10.86 -31.43
CA GLY A 34 0.72 -9.95 -30.53
C GLY A 34 0.68 -10.37 -29.05
N ASP A 35 0.97 -9.41 -28.18
CA ASP A 35 1.09 -9.62 -26.75
C ASP A 35 -0.27 -9.68 -26.05
N VAL A 36 -0.40 -10.61 -25.12
CA VAL A 36 -1.56 -10.71 -24.23
C VAL A 36 -1.12 -10.77 -22.78
N GLY A 37 -1.99 -10.29 -21.91
CA GLY A 37 -1.83 -10.41 -20.47
C GLY A 37 -3.18 -10.48 -19.77
N VAL A 38 -3.27 -11.30 -18.73
CA VAL A 38 -4.50 -11.54 -17.97
C VAL A 38 -4.19 -11.58 -16.49
N THR A 39 -4.91 -10.79 -15.71
CA THR A 39 -4.92 -10.93 -14.24
C THR A 39 -5.62 -12.23 -13.86
N ALA A 40 -4.95 -13.06 -13.05
CA ALA A 40 -5.44 -14.34 -12.59
C ALA A 40 -5.10 -14.55 -11.11
N ASN A 41 -6.03 -15.16 -10.37
CA ASN A 41 -5.80 -15.65 -9.01
C ASN A 41 -6.05 -17.17 -8.90
N SER A 42 -6.12 -17.86 -10.04
CA SER A 42 -6.22 -19.32 -10.16
C SER A 42 -4.84 -20.02 -10.18
N PHE A 43 -3.75 -19.25 -10.07
CA PHE A 43 -2.38 -19.76 -10.09
C PHE A 43 -2.08 -20.64 -8.86
N ASN A 44 -1.35 -21.74 -9.08
CA ASN A 44 -0.81 -22.57 -8.00
C ASN A 44 0.43 -23.35 -8.42
N SER A 45 1.25 -23.78 -7.46
CA SER A 45 2.36 -24.72 -7.68
C SER A 45 1.85 -26.15 -7.84
N VAL A 46 2.48 -26.93 -8.71
CA VAL A 46 2.09 -28.32 -9.01
C VAL A 46 3.17 -29.31 -8.57
N SER A 47 4.42 -29.06 -8.95
CA SER A 47 5.54 -29.98 -8.73
C SER A 47 6.82 -29.21 -8.49
N LEU A 48 7.72 -29.77 -7.69
CA LEU A 48 9.08 -29.23 -7.48
C LEU A 48 10.10 -29.86 -8.44
N ASP A 49 9.96 -31.15 -8.77
CA ASP A 49 10.82 -31.85 -9.73
C ASP A 49 9.99 -32.78 -10.65
N PRO A 50 9.80 -32.43 -11.93
CA PRO A 50 10.21 -31.17 -12.55
C PRO A 50 9.45 -29.97 -11.95
N PRO A 51 10.01 -28.75 -11.99
CA PRO A 51 9.35 -27.57 -11.44
C PRO A 51 8.15 -27.18 -12.32
N MET A 52 6.95 -27.25 -11.76
CA MET A 52 5.71 -27.02 -12.52
C MET A 52 4.72 -26.14 -11.76
N VAL A 53 4.02 -25.32 -12.52
CA VAL A 53 2.93 -24.45 -12.06
C VAL A 53 1.71 -24.59 -12.96
N LEU A 54 0.54 -24.21 -12.46
CA LEU A 54 -0.68 -24.14 -13.25
C LEU A 54 -1.45 -22.85 -13.00
N TRP A 55 -2.36 -22.56 -13.93
CA TRP A 55 -3.40 -21.55 -13.79
C TRP A 55 -4.55 -21.86 -14.75
N SER A 56 -5.69 -21.19 -14.56
CA SER A 56 -6.89 -21.41 -15.37
C SER A 56 -7.37 -20.13 -16.04
N LEU A 57 -7.70 -20.20 -17.33
CA LEU A 57 -8.23 -19.09 -18.13
C LEU A 57 -9.65 -19.40 -18.62
N ALA A 58 -10.56 -18.43 -18.48
CA ALA A 58 -11.93 -18.59 -18.97
C ALA A 58 -11.96 -18.79 -20.48
N ARG A 59 -12.81 -19.72 -20.95
CA ARG A 59 -12.95 -20.02 -22.39
C ARG A 59 -13.40 -18.83 -23.24
N LYS A 60 -14.14 -17.92 -22.62
CA LYS A 60 -14.63 -16.66 -23.22
C LYS A 60 -13.57 -15.55 -23.28
N SER A 61 -12.36 -15.78 -22.77
CA SER A 61 -11.29 -14.78 -22.80
C SER A 61 -10.85 -14.51 -24.23
N SER A 62 -10.77 -13.23 -24.61
CA SER A 62 -10.20 -12.82 -25.89
C SER A 62 -8.71 -13.15 -26.03
N SER A 63 -8.01 -13.41 -24.92
CA SER A 63 -6.60 -13.82 -24.91
C SER A 63 -6.40 -15.32 -25.10
N LEU A 64 -7.47 -16.14 -25.04
CA LEU A 64 -7.34 -17.60 -25.12
C LEU A 64 -6.62 -18.08 -26.39
N PRO A 65 -6.93 -17.59 -27.61
CA PRO A 65 -6.27 -18.07 -28.82
C PRO A 65 -4.74 -17.88 -28.81
N VAL A 66 -4.26 -16.82 -28.15
CA VAL A 66 -2.82 -16.57 -28.00
C VAL A 66 -2.19 -17.56 -27.04
N PHE A 67 -2.80 -17.83 -25.89
CA PHE A 67 -2.29 -18.84 -24.94
C PHE A 67 -2.37 -20.28 -25.47
N GLU A 68 -3.32 -20.57 -26.35
CA GLU A 68 -3.40 -21.87 -27.04
C GLU A 68 -2.30 -22.05 -28.09
N ALA A 69 -1.92 -20.98 -28.78
CA ALA A 69 -0.87 -20.99 -29.79
C ALA A 69 0.56 -20.85 -29.21
N ALA A 70 0.72 -20.17 -28.08
CA ALA A 70 2.02 -19.88 -27.51
C ALA A 70 2.72 -21.12 -26.94
N ASP A 71 4.03 -21.23 -27.19
CA ASP A 71 4.89 -22.27 -26.60
C ASP A 71 5.32 -21.93 -25.17
N HIS A 72 5.29 -20.65 -24.80
CA HIS A 72 5.72 -20.14 -23.50
C HIS A 72 4.73 -19.11 -22.95
N PHE A 73 4.76 -18.95 -21.64
CA PHE A 73 4.08 -17.87 -20.93
C PHE A 73 4.91 -17.46 -19.71
N ALA A 74 4.68 -16.26 -19.20
CA ALA A 74 5.28 -15.79 -17.96
C ALA A 74 4.20 -15.50 -16.91
N VAL A 75 4.45 -15.90 -15.66
CA VAL A 75 3.58 -15.62 -14.51
C VAL A 75 4.25 -14.59 -13.61
N HIS A 76 3.54 -13.54 -13.27
CA HIS A 76 4.02 -12.44 -12.45
C HIS A 76 3.21 -12.39 -11.16
N VAL A 77 3.81 -12.72 -10.01
CA VAL A 77 3.16 -12.56 -8.70
C VAL A 77 3.27 -11.10 -8.30
N LEU A 78 2.15 -10.39 -8.22
CA LEU A 78 2.14 -8.94 -8.02
C LEU A 78 2.55 -8.54 -6.61
N ALA A 79 3.26 -7.42 -6.50
CA ALA A 79 3.55 -6.78 -5.22
C ALA A 79 2.34 -5.98 -4.70
N SER A 80 2.28 -5.72 -3.39
CA SER A 80 1.13 -5.11 -2.71
C SER A 80 0.74 -3.72 -3.22
N ASP A 81 1.69 -3.00 -3.83
CA ASP A 81 1.48 -1.68 -4.44
C ASP A 81 1.03 -1.73 -5.91
N GLN A 82 0.90 -2.93 -6.50
CA GLN A 82 0.56 -3.13 -7.92
C GLN A 82 -0.94 -3.37 -8.16
N GLU A 83 -1.83 -2.87 -7.29
CA GLU A 83 -3.29 -2.96 -7.47
C GLU A 83 -3.75 -2.34 -8.80
N ALA A 84 -3.20 -1.17 -9.16
CA ALA A 84 -3.53 -0.50 -10.42
C ALA A 84 -3.17 -1.36 -11.65
N LEU A 85 -2.04 -2.07 -11.59
CA LEU A 85 -1.59 -2.97 -12.64
C LEU A 85 -2.51 -4.19 -12.74
N SER A 86 -2.90 -4.78 -11.60
CA SER A 86 -3.90 -5.86 -11.54
C SER A 86 -5.22 -5.45 -12.20
N ASN A 87 -5.74 -4.26 -11.87
CA ASN A 87 -7.00 -3.75 -12.42
C ASN A 87 -6.90 -3.51 -13.93
N ARG A 88 -5.77 -2.99 -14.40
CA ARG A 88 -5.48 -2.77 -15.82
C ARG A 88 -5.52 -4.07 -16.62
N PHE A 89 -4.83 -5.10 -16.15
CA PHE A 89 -4.76 -6.40 -16.82
C PHE A 89 -6.02 -7.27 -16.66
N ALA A 90 -6.96 -6.87 -15.79
CA ALA A 90 -8.26 -7.51 -15.66
C ALA A 90 -9.32 -7.01 -16.66
N ARG A 91 -9.22 -5.76 -17.14
CA ARG A 91 -10.31 -5.08 -17.89
C ARG A 91 -9.94 -4.53 -19.27
N GLY A 92 -8.67 -4.17 -19.51
CA GLY A 92 -8.27 -3.52 -20.76
C GLY A 92 -8.23 -4.45 -21.98
N THR A 93 -8.23 -3.88 -23.17
CA THR A 93 -7.79 -4.57 -24.39
C THR A 93 -6.28 -4.86 -24.32
N SER A 94 -5.77 -5.79 -25.13
CA SER A 94 -4.32 -6.08 -25.14
C SER A 94 -3.47 -4.82 -25.36
N ALA A 95 -3.84 -3.96 -26.31
CA ALA A 95 -3.10 -2.72 -26.56
C ALA A 95 -3.09 -1.78 -25.34
N GLU A 96 -4.26 -1.55 -24.74
CA GLU A 96 -4.38 -0.69 -23.54
C GLU A 96 -3.65 -1.29 -22.34
N LYS A 97 -3.58 -2.62 -22.21
CA LYS A 97 -2.88 -3.28 -21.11
C LYS A 97 -1.38 -3.01 -21.11
N PHE A 98 -0.76 -2.92 -22.28
CA PHE A 98 0.69 -2.72 -22.41
C PHE A 98 1.11 -1.27 -22.72
N ALA A 99 0.20 -0.39 -23.14
CA ALA A 99 0.51 0.99 -23.53
C ALA A 99 1.32 1.79 -22.48
N GLY A 100 2.55 2.19 -22.80
CA GLY A 100 3.40 2.97 -21.88
C GLY A 100 3.91 2.19 -20.66
N LEU A 101 3.81 0.85 -20.67
CA LEU A 101 4.55 0.01 -19.73
C LEU A 101 5.92 -0.34 -20.32
N GLU A 102 6.94 -0.26 -19.49
CA GLU A 102 8.24 -0.85 -19.77
C GLU A 102 8.23 -2.31 -19.35
N PHE A 103 8.63 -3.20 -20.25
CA PHE A 103 8.72 -4.63 -19.99
C PHE A 103 9.80 -5.27 -20.85
N GLU A 104 10.39 -6.35 -20.34
CA GLU A 104 11.42 -7.12 -21.03
C GLU A 104 10.81 -8.27 -21.84
N ARG A 105 11.64 -9.00 -22.59
CA ARG A 105 11.24 -10.21 -23.31
C ARG A 105 11.90 -11.42 -22.69
N GLY A 106 11.09 -12.35 -22.21
CA GLY A 106 11.53 -13.62 -21.67
C GLY A 106 11.52 -14.76 -22.69
N ALA A 107 11.54 -15.99 -22.18
CA ALA A 107 11.41 -17.22 -22.93
C ALA A 107 10.18 -17.19 -23.85
N GLY A 108 10.39 -17.62 -25.11
CA GLY A 108 9.37 -17.57 -26.16
C GLY A 108 8.90 -16.16 -26.54
N GLY A 109 9.58 -15.09 -26.10
CA GLY A 109 9.19 -13.70 -26.36
C GLY A 109 8.11 -13.16 -25.43
N SER A 110 7.74 -13.90 -24.37
CA SER A 110 6.72 -13.49 -23.42
C SER A 110 7.07 -12.15 -22.75
N PRO A 111 6.13 -11.19 -22.64
CA PRO A 111 6.37 -9.94 -21.93
C PRO A 111 6.69 -10.18 -20.45
N LEU A 112 7.78 -9.61 -19.93
CA LEU A 112 8.14 -9.68 -18.51
C LEU A 112 7.92 -8.34 -17.81
N LEU A 113 6.91 -8.29 -16.95
CA LEU A 113 6.57 -7.11 -16.15
C LEU A 113 7.58 -6.91 -15.01
N THR A 114 7.85 -5.66 -14.65
CA THR A 114 8.84 -5.28 -13.63
C THR A 114 8.20 -5.03 -12.26
N GLY A 115 9.02 -5.03 -11.21
CA GLY A 115 8.59 -4.66 -9.85
C GLY A 115 7.69 -5.67 -9.15
N THR A 116 7.61 -6.91 -9.65
CA THR A 116 6.75 -7.96 -9.10
C THR A 116 7.40 -8.63 -7.88
N ALA A 117 6.59 -9.27 -7.02
CA ALA A 117 7.09 -10.04 -5.88
C ALA A 117 7.86 -11.30 -6.34
N ALA A 118 7.39 -11.91 -7.43
CA ALA A 118 8.12 -12.96 -8.14
C ALA A 118 7.71 -12.98 -9.62
N ARG A 119 8.56 -13.58 -10.47
CA ARG A 119 8.20 -13.92 -11.86
C ARG A 119 8.70 -15.32 -12.22
N PHE A 120 7.94 -16.03 -13.03
CA PHE A 120 8.23 -17.38 -13.51
C PHE A 120 8.09 -17.44 -15.03
N GLU A 121 9.14 -17.83 -15.73
CA GLU A 121 9.12 -18.09 -17.16
C GLU A 121 8.85 -19.57 -17.38
N CYS A 122 7.78 -19.87 -18.11
CA CYS A 122 7.25 -21.22 -18.21
C CYS A 122 7.17 -21.65 -19.67
N ARG A 123 7.69 -22.84 -19.97
CA ARG A 123 7.35 -23.55 -21.20
C ARG A 123 6.03 -24.27 -21.01
N MET A 124 5.14 -24.14 -21.98
CA MET A 124 3.86 -24.82 -21.97
C MET A 124 4.06 -26.34 -22.01
N ALA A 125 3.56 -27.04 -20.99
CA ALA A 125 3.67 -28.49 -20.89
C ALA A 125 2.34 -29.17 -21.24
N TYR A 126 1.23 -28.71 -20.64
CA TYR A 126 -0.08 -29.32 -20.83
C TYR A 126 -1.21 -28.30 -20.85
N ARG A 127 -2.30 -28.68 -21.53
CA ARG A 127 -3.58 -27.96 -21.55
C ARG A 127 -4.68 -28.96 -21.25
N TYR A 128 -5.53 -28.67 -20.26
CA TYR A 128 -6.63 -29.54 -19.88
C TYR A 128 -7.97 -28.79 -19.93
N ASP A 129 -9.03 -29.55 -20.20
CA ASP A 129 -10.39 -29.07 -20.03
C ASP A 129 -10.70 -28.89 -18.54
N GLY A 130 -11.19 -27.71 -18.16
CA GLY A 130 -11.59 -27.36 -16.80
C GLY A 130 -13.01 -26.80 -16.75
N GLY A 131 -13.93 -27.32 -17.57
CA GLY A 131 -15.30 -26.84 -17.65
C GLY A 131 -15.38 -25.54 -18.47
N ASP A 132 -15.78 -24.43 -17.85
CA ASP A 132 -15.81 -23.12 -18.50
C ASP A 132 -14.43 -22.45 -18.59
N HIS A 133 -13.38 -23.13 -18.14
CA HIS A 133 -11.97 -22.72 -18.22
C HIS A 133 -11.11 -23.76 -18.96
N VAL A 134 -9.95 -23.30 -19.44
CA VAL A 134 -8.82 -24.14 -19.84
C VAL A 134 -7.75 -24.05 -18.75
N ILE A 135 -7.25 -25.19 -18.29
CA ILE A 135 -6.16 -25.27 -17.32
C ILE A 135 -4.85 -25.37 -18.10
N PHE A 136 -3.97 -24.40 -17.88
CA PHE A 136 -2.62 -24.38 -18.46
C PHE A 136 -1.62 -24.83 -17.41
N VAL A 137 -0.77 -25.79 -17.76
CA VAL A 137 0.31 -26.27 -16.91
C VAL A 137 1.64 -25.97 -17.61
N GLY A 138 2.50 -25.24 -16.91
CA GLY A 138 3.82 -24.84 -17.41
C GLY A 138 4.93 -25.48 -16.59
N GLN A 139 5.99 -25.92 -17.28
CA GLN A 139 7.26 -26.24 -16.65
C GLN A 139 8.07 -24.95 -16.52
N VAL A 140 8.52 -24.64 -15.30
CA VAL A 140 9.30 -23.43 -15.03
C VAL A 140 10.73 -23.63 -15.54
N GLU A 141 11.21 -22.71 -16.36
CA GLU A 141 12.56 -22.74 -16.94
C GLU A 141 13.47 -21.69 -16.32
N ALA A 142 12.91 -20.55 -15.90
CA ALA A 142 13.60 -19.52 -15.13
C ALA A 142 12.63 -18.86 -14.14
N PHE A 143 13.16 -18.32 -13.04
CA PHE A 143 12.37 -17.57 -12.08
C PHE A 143 13.21 -16.53 -11.35
N GLU A 144 12.53 -15.48 -10.89
CA GLU A 144 13.10 -14.47 -10.01
C GLU A 144 12.14 -14.19 -8.85
N ARG A 145 12.71 -13.80 -7.72
CA ARG A 145 11.98 -13.40 -6.52
C ARG A 145 12.57 -12.11 -5.98
N SER A 146 11.71 -11.20 -5.52
CA SER A 146 12.09 -10.05 -4.71
C SER A 146 11.59 -10.20 -3.27
N ASP A 147 12.01 -9.28 -2.40
CA ASP A 147 11.51 -9.20 -1.02
C ASP A 147 10.26 -8.30 -0.89
N ARG A 148 9.67 -7.90 -2.01
CA ARG A 148 8.45 -7.07 -2.02
C ARG A 148 7.27 -7.90 -1.50
N PRO A 149 6.44 -7.34 -0.59
CA PRO A 149 5.25 -8.04 -0.10
C PRO A 149 4.26 -8.29 -1.24
N ALA A 150 3.67 -9.48 -1.29
CA ALA A 150 2.73 -9.85 -2.35
C ALA A 150 1.35 -9.22 -2.16
N LEU A 151 0.70 -8.87 -3.27
CA LEU A 151 -0.71 -8.46 -3.30
C LEU A 151 -1.60 -9.67 -3.05
N LEU A 152 -2.48 -9.58 -2.05
CA LEU A 152 -3.46 -10.62 -1.74
C LEU A 152 -4.84 -10.27 -2.27
N PHE A 153 -5.61 -11.30 -2.59
CA PHE A 153 -7.02 -11.22 -2.89
C PHE A 153 -7.79 -12.21 -2.03
N HIS A 154 -8.76 -11.70 -1.28
CA HIS A 154 -9.56 -12.48 -0.34
C HIS A 154 -10.99 -11.92 -0.27
N SER A 155 -11.99 -12.80 -0.33
CA SER A 155 -13.40 -12.45 -0.24
C SER A 155 -13.82 -11.30 -1.17
N GLY A 156 -13.31 -11.31 -2.41
CA GLY A 156 -13.66 -10.32 -3.44
C GLY A 156 -12.96 -8.96 -3.33
N ARG A 157 -11.98 -8.81 -2.44
CA ARG A 157 -11.25 -7.55 -2.22
C ARG A 157 -9.74 -7.79 -2.17
N TYR A 158 -8.97 -6.76 -2.53
CA TYR A 158 -7.54 -6.76 -2.25
C TYR A 158 -7.30 -6.70 -0.74
N ALA A 159 -6.23 -7.35 -0.30
CA ALA A 159 -5.83 -7.46 1.09
C ALA A 159 -4.32 -7.33 1.24
N LEU A 160 -3.87 -7.06 2.47
CA LEU A 160 -2.47 -7.04 2.86
C LEU A 160 -2.11 -8.30 3.64
N ALA A 161 -0.94 -8.85 3.34
CA ALA A 161 -0.35 -9.90 4.16
C ALA A 161 0.22 -9.28 5.45
N ALA A 162 -0.37 -9.63 6.59
CA ALA A 162 0.25 -9.40 7.89
C ALA A 162 1.05 -10.65 8.26
N ARG A 163 2.32 -10.50 8.64
CA ARG A 163 3.04 -11.59 9.28
C ARG A 163 2.39 -11.85 10.64
N ARG A 164 2.31 -13.11 11.04
CA ARG A 164 2.05 -13.42 12.44
C ARG A 164 3.31 -13.04 13.20
N ALA A 165 3.21 -12.12 14.15
CA ALA A 165 4.32 -11.79 15.02
C ALA A 165 4.77 -13.08 15.74
N ALA A 166 6.03 -13.48 15.53
CA ALA A 166 6.59 -14.73 16.05
C ALA A 166 6.58 -14.82 17.59
N ASN A 167 6.34 -13.70 18.29
CA ASN A 167 6.50 -13.59 19.75
C ASN A 167 5.21 -13.21 20.52
N LEU A 168 4.05 -13.10 19.87
CA LEU A 168 2.80 -12.85 20.61
C LEU A 168 2.28 -14.11 21.33
N GLU A 169 2.80 -15.30 21.00
CA GLU A 169 2.43 -16.56 21.66
C GLU A 169 2.96 -16.70 23.11
N GLN A 170 3.80 -15.77 23.60
CA GLN A 170 4.25 -15.77 25.00
C GLN A 170 3.43 -14.86 25.93
N ALA A 171 2.52 -14.04 25.41
CA ALA A 171 1.49 -13.45 26.24
C ALA A 171 0.45 -14.55 26.51
N GLN A 172 0.55 -15.20 27.68
CA GLN A 172 -0.53 -16.06 28.15
C GLN A 172 -1.85 -15.30 28.01
N PRO A 173 -2.93 -15.94 27.56
CA PRO A 173 -4.26 -15.36 27.70
C PRO A 173 -4.59 -15.38 29.19
N GLU A 174 -4.06 -14.42 29.95
CA GLU A 174 -4.70 -14.01 31.19
C GLU A 174 -6.12 -13.64 30.77
N ALA A 175 -7.06 -14.46 31.24
CA ALA A 175 -8.46 -14.47 30.89
C ALA A 175 -8.95 -13.09 30.43
N ALA A 176 -9.41 -13.04 29.18
CA ALA A 176 -10.06 -11.90 28.58
C ALA A 176 -11.11 -11.30 29.54
N THR A 177 -10.69 -10.34 30.36
CA THR A 177 -11.59 -9.38 30.98
C THR A 177 -11.79 -8.32 29.92
N ALA A 178 -12.73 -8.58 29.02
CA ALA A 178 -13.13 -7.72 27.91
C ALA A 178 -13.71 -6.35 28.35
N ASP A 179 -13.43 -5.89 29.57
CA ASP A 179 -14.07 -4.74 30.20
C ASP A 179 -13.17 -3.99 31.21
N ARG A 180 -11.84 -3.97 31.02
CA ARG A 180 -10.93 -3.14 31.85
C ARG A 180 -9.96 -2.34 31.00
N PHE A 181 -9.64 -1.13 31.49
CA PHE A 181 -8.49 -0.31 31.06
C PHE A 181 -7.17 -1.05 31.35
N GLY A 182 -6.86 -2.09 30.57
CA GLY A 182 -5.62 -2.87 30.63
C GLY A 182 -4.59 -2.41 29.60
N GLU A 183 -3.46 -3.13 29.50
CA GLU A 183 -2.38 -2.78 28.57
C GLU A 183 -2.77 -2.89 27.09
N ASP A 184 -3.82 -3.66 26.79
CA ASP A 184 -4.42 -3.77 25.45
C ASP A 184 -5.47 -2.69 25.14
N PHE A 185 -5.77 -1.80 26.09
CA PHE A 185 -6.73 -0.73 25.86
C PHE A 185 -6.23 0.19 24.74
N LEU A 186 -6.98 0.28 23.63
CA LEU A 186 -6.54 1.00 22.43
C LEU A 186 -6.16 2.46 22.71
N GLY A 187 -6.92 3.16 23.57
CA GLY A 187 -6.59 4.55 23.95
C GLY A 187 -5.25 4.66 24.67
N TYR A 188 -4.89 3.67 25.48
CA TYR A 188 -3.59 3.60 26.16
C TYR A 188 -2.45 3.33 25.16
N LEU A 189 -2.63 2.37 24.26
CA LEU A 189 -1.63 2.06 23.23
C LEU A 189 -1.40 3.26 22.30
N LEU A 190 -2.46 3.91 21.83
CA LEU A 190 -2.36 5.12 21.00
C LEU A 190 -1.68 6.26 21.75
N GLY A 191 -2.07 6.52 22.99
CA GLY A 191 -1.47 7.57 23.82
C GLY A 191 0.01 7.31 24.09
N ARG A 192 0.37 6.07 24.46
CA ARG A 192 1.75 5.67 24.72
C ARG A 192 2.61 5.73 23.46
N ALA A 193 2.12 5.21 22.32
CA ALA A 193 2.83 5.26 21.04
C ALA A 193 3.06 6.71 20.59
N HIS A 194 2.02 7.55 20.68
CA HIS A 194 2.12 8.99 20.38
C HIS A 194 3.16 9.67 21.29
N TYR A 195 3.07 9.46 22.60
CA TYR A 195 4.00 10.06 23.56
C TYR A 195 5.45 9.63 23.33
N GLN A 196 5.69 8.34 23.03
CA GLN A 196 7.03 7.83 22.74
C GLN A 196 7.58 8.38 21.42
N ALA A 197 6.76 8.44 20.36
CA ALA A 197 7.16 9.03 19.08
C ALA A 197 7.53 10.52 19.25
N TYR A 198 6.67 11.31 19.91
CA TYR A 198 6.92 12.73 20.16
C TYR A 198 7.98 13.00 21.24
N GLY A 199 8.24 12.04 22.13
CA GLY A 199 9.34 12.11 23.09
C GLY A 199 10.69 12.20 22.38
N ARG A 200 10.83 11.58 21.20
CA ARG A 200 12.06 11.58 20.41
C ARG A 200 12.30 12.90 19.64
N ILE A 201 11.23 13.62 19.27
CA ILE A 201 11.37 14.92 18.58
C ILE A 201 11.68 16.06 19.56
N ARG A 202 11.25 15.96 20.82
CA ARG A 202 11.34 17.05 21.82
C ARG A 202 12.77 17.59 22.01
N PRO A 203 13.83 16.77 22.17
CA PRO A 203 15.19 17.28 22.31
C PRO A 203 15.68 18.06 21.08
N VAL A 204 15.17 17.70 19.89
CA VAL A 204 15.49 18.42 18.65
C VAL A 204 14.84 19.80 18.65
N LEU A 205 13.56 19.88 19.04
CA LEU A 205 12.85 21.16 19.15
C LEU A 205 13.48 22.07 20.20
N GLU A 206 13.91 21.51 21.34
CA GLU A 206 14.63 22.26 22.38
C GLU A 206 15.95 22.83 21.86
N ARG A 207 16.75 22.04 21.12
CA ARG A 207 17.98 22.51 20.48
C ARG A 207 17.73 23.62 19.44
N LEU A 208 16.59 23.53 18.76
CA LEU A 208 16.13 24.55 17.81
C LEU A 208 15.47 25.75 18.48
N GLU A 209 15.34 25.76 19.81
CA GLU A 209 14.64 26.79 20.58
C GLU A 209 13.19 26.98 20.10
N LEU A 210 12.53 25.87 19.78
CA LEU A 210 11.14 25.83 19.33
C LEU A 210 10.24 25.22 20.40
N SER A 211 9.14 25.91 20.71
CA SER A 211 8.01 25.31 21.40
C SER A 211 7.27 24.30 20.50
N LEU A 212 6.39 23.48 21.08
CA LEU A 212 5.52 22.61 20.28
C LEU A 212 4.57 23.42 19.38
N VAL A 213 4.07 24.56 19.87
CA VAL A 213 3.21 25.46 19.09
C VAL A 213 3.98 26.06 17.91
N ASP A 214 5.24 26.44 18.14
CA ASP A 214 6.13 26.95 17.09
C ASP A 214 6.33 25.87 16.02
N HIS A 215 6.64 24.64 16.43
CA HIS A 215 6.85 23.53 15.51
C HIS A 215 5.63 23.29 14.61
N PHE A 216 4.43 23.26 15.17
CA PHE A 216 3.21 23.07 14.37
C PHE A 216 2.94 24.24 13.43
N ALA A 217 3.10 25.49 13.90
CA ALA A 217 2.91 26.68 13.06
C ALA A 217 3.93 26.72 11.90
N LEU A 218 5.22 26.51 12.19
CA LEU A 218 6.27 26.46 11.16
C LEU A 218 6.05 25.30 10.18
N SER A 219 5.51 24.17 10.63
CA SER A 219 5.18 23.04 9.75
C SER A 219 4.05 23.37 8.79
N VAL A 220 3.00 24.04 9.25
CA VAL A 220 1.93 24.53 8.37
C VAL A 220 2.50 25.50 7.33
N LEU A 221 3.23 26.52 7.76
CA LEU A 221 3.79 27.54 6.87
C LEU A 221 4.81 26.96 5.87
N GLY A 222 5.62 25.99 6.31
CA GLY A 222 6.62 25.34 5.46
C GLY A 222 6.03 24.39 4.41
N LEU A 223 4.90 23.75 4.71
CA LEU A 223 4.25 22.78 3.82
C LEU A 223 3.16 23.39 2.93
N ARG A 224 2.47 24.43 3.41
CA ARG A 224 1.32 25.05 2.74
C ARG A 224 1.61 26.44 2.18
N GLY A 225 2.71 27.07 2.58
CA GLY A 225 3.02 28.46 2.26
C GLY A 225 2.34 29.46 3.22
N PRO A 226 2.21 30.74 2.83
CA PRO A 226 1.72 31.77 3.71
C PRO A 226 0.30 31.53 4.24
N ALA A 227 0.11 31.69 5.55
CA ALA A 227 -1.18 31.46 6.20
C ALA A 227 -1.46 32.47 7.34
N ASP A 228 -2.74 32.76 7.58
CA ASP A 228 -3.17 33.55 8.73
C ASP A 228 -3.39 32.68 10.00
N ILE A 229 -3.65 33.33 11.12
CA ILE A 229 -3.86 32.66 12.41
C ILE A 229 -5.04 31.68 12.38
N GLN A 230 -6.13 32.00 11.67
CA GLN A 230 -7.30 31.13 11.59
C GLN A 230 -6.99 29.89 10.75
N GLU A 231 -6.33 30.06 9.61
CA GLU A 231 -5.88 28.99 8.72
C GLU A 231 -4.92 28.04 9.46
N ILE A 232 -3.93 28.58 10.20
CA ILE A 232 -3.00 27.77 11.01
C ILE A 232 -3.76 26.96 12.07
N ASN A 233 -4.64 27.60 12.85
CA ASN A 233 -5.39 26.92 13.90
C ASN A 233 -6.32 25.83 13.37
N ALA A 234 -6.92 26.02 12.19
CA ALA A 234 -7.75 25.01 11.55
C ALA A 234 -6.96 23.73 11.23
N LEU A 235 -5.68 23.86 10.86
CA LEU A 235 -4.81 22.74 10.50
C LEU A 235 -4.16 22.05 11.71
N ILE A 236 -3.90 22.79 12.79
CA ILE A 236 -3.25 22.24 13.99
C ILE A 236 -4.24 21.84 15.08
N GLY A 237 -5.55 22.01 14.88
CA GLY A 237 -6.56 21.78 15.92
C GLY A 237 -6.52 20.39 16.57
N TYR A 238 -6.09 19.36 15.82
CA TYR A 238 -5.91 17.99 16.30
C TYR A 238 -4.85 17.85 17.40
N THR A 239 -3.95 18.81 17.51
CA THR A 239 -2.82 18.78 18.44
C THR A 239 -3.22 19.25 19.85
N GLY A 240 -4.38 19.90 19.98
CA GLY A 240 -4.81 20.56 21.22
C GLY A 240 -4.08 21.87 21.53
N TYR A 241 -3.13 22.29 20.71
CA TYR A 241 -2.45 23.59 20.83
C TYR A 241 -3.17 24.68 20.05
N ARG A 242 -2.98 25.92 20.50
CA ARG A 242 -3.55 27.11 19.86
C ARG A 242 -2.43 28.08 19.48
N PHE A 243 -2.44 28.50 18.22
CA PHE A 243 -1.60 29.57 17.70
C PHE A 243 -2.33 30.90 17.88
N ASP A 244 -1.87 31.74 18.80
CA ASP A 244 -2.51 33.02 19.10
C ASP A 244 -1.63 34.21 18.63
N PRO A 245 -2.15 35.45 18.65
CA PRO A 245 -1.38 36.63 18.25
C PRO A 245 -0.10 36.86 19.06
N ALA A 246 -0.03 36.38 20.31
CA ALA A 246 1.18 36.52 21.12
C ALA A 246 2.29 35.58 20.63
N VAL A 247 1.93 34.34 20.28
CA VAL A 247 2.87 33.39 19.64
C VAL A 247 3.33 33.93 18.28
N ALA A 248 2.43 34.47 17.47
CA ALA A 248 2.78 35.07 16.18
C ALA A 248 3.80 36.22 16.34
N SER A 249 3.54 37.15 17.28
CA SER A 249 4.46 38.25 17.56
C SER A 249 5.82 37.78 18.10
N ASP A 250 5.84 36.70 18.87
CA ASP A 250 7.08 36.12 19.38
C ASP A 250 7.91 35.45 18.27
N LEU A 251 7.26 34.72 17.35
CA LEU A 251 7.94 34.15 16.18
C LEU A 251 8.53 35.24 15.27
N GLU A 252 7.82 36.36 15.08
CA GLU A 252 8.31 37.50 14.30
C GLU A 252 9.53 38.14 14.98
N LYS A 253 9.49 38.34 16.31
CA LYS A 253 10.63 38.86 17.09
C LYS A 253 11.86 37.95 17.04
N ARG A 254 11.66 36.64 16.95
CA ARG A 254 12.74 35.64 16.78
C ARG A 254 13.19 35.47 15.33
N ASP A 255 12.70 36.30 14.41
CA ASP A 255 12.97 36.22 12.97
C ASP A 255 12.68 34.82 12.40
N LEU A 256 11.57 34.20 12.82
CA LEU A 256 11.15 32.88 12.32
C LEU A 256 10.01 32.99 11.30
N VAL A 257 9.26 34.08 11.35
CA VAL A 257 8.21 34.40 10.39
C VAL A 257 8.27 35.86 10.02
N VAL A 258 7.77 36.19 8.83
CA VAL A 258 7.59 37.56 8.35
C VAL A 258 6.14 37.78 7.95
N PRO A 259 5.57 38.97 8.24
CA PRO A 259 4.25 39.31 7.75
C PRO A 259 4.28 39.50 6.23
N VAL A 260 3.24 38.99 5.56
CA VAL A 260 2.98 39.21 4.14
C VAL A 260 1.59 39.80 3.93
N ASP A 261 1.15 39.95 2.69
CA ASP A 261 -0.14 40.56 2.36
C ASP A 261 -1.32 39.89 3.08
N HIS A 262 -2.34 40.71 3.39
CA HIS A 262 -3.60 40.28 3.99
C HIS A 262 -3.49 39.67 5.41
N GLY A 263 -2.46 40.01 6.18
CA GLY A 263 -2.32 39.55 7.56
C GLY A 263 -1.87 38.10 7.70
N LYS A 264 -1.33 37.53 6.61
CA LYS A 264 -0.71 36.21 6.59
C LYS A 264 0.74 36.29 7.06
N LEU A 265 1.25 35.17 7.54
CA LEU A 265 2.63 34.98 7.92
C LEU A 265 3.29 34.02 6.93
N GLU A 266 4.55 34.24 6.62
CA GLU A 266 5.39 33.30 5.87
C GLU A 266 6.67 33.01 6.67
N LEU A 267 7.32 31.87 6.41
CA LEU A 267 8.63 31.57 7.00
C LEU A 267 9.68 32.57 6.52
N SER A 268 10.45 33.11 7.47
CA SER A 268 11.72 33.78 7.14
C SER A 268 12.77 32.74 6.67
N GLU A 269 13.94 33.18 6.23
CA GLU A 269 15.04 32.27 5.91
C GLU A 269 15.47 31.44 7.15
N ALA A 270 15.57 32.08 8.31
CA ALA A 270 15.90 31.40 9.56
C ALA A 270 14.79 30.43 10.01
N GLY A 271 13.52 30.83 9.88
CA GLY A 271 12.36 29.97 10.13
C GLY A 271 12.33 28.75 9.22
N ARG A 272 12.57 28.94 7.91
CA ARG A 272 12.64 27.86 6.94
C ARG A 272 13.75 26.87 7.25
N ARG A 273 14.93 27.35 7.67
CA ARG A 273 16.03 26.48 8.11
C ARG A 273 15.65 25.64 9.33
N LYS A 274 15.05 26.24 10.37
CA LYS A 274 14.59 25.50 11.56
C LYS A 274 13.48 24.50 11.23
N PHE A 275 12.53 24.87 10.36
CA PHE A 275 11.51 23.96 9.86
C PHE A 275 12.13 22.74 9.15
N LEU A 276 13.05 22.95 8.21
CA LEU A 276 13.70 21.87 7.48
C LEU A 276 14.49 20.93 8.39
N GLU A 277 15.21 21.47 9.38
CA GLU A 277 15.94 20.64 10.36
C GLU A 277 14.99 19.81 11.22
N ALA A 278 13.89 20.40 11.71
CA ALA A 278 12.87 19.68 12.47
C ALA A 278 12.17 18.60 11.63
N ALA A 279 11.83 18.90 10.38
CA ALA A 279 11.18 17.97 9.45
C ALA A 279 12.10 16.79 9.10
N ALA A 280 13.38 17.05 8.84
CA ALA A 280 14.37 16.01 8.58
C ALA A 280 14.55 15.09 9.80
N ALA A 281 14.62 15.67 11.01
CA ALA A 281 14.70 14.89 12.24
C ALA A 281 13.43 14.05 12.48
N ALA A 282 12.24 14.60 12.24
CA ALA A 282 10.99 13.87 12.33
C ALA A 282 10.96 12.69 11.35
N LYS A 283 11.45 12.87 10.13
CA LYS A 283 11.53 11.80 9.12
C LYS A 283 12.52 10.70 9.53
N ALA A 284 13.69 11.06 10.03
CA ALA A 284 14.66 10.09 10.53
C ALA A 284 14.10 9.28 11.71
N ILE A 285 13.39 9.92 12.64
CA ILE A 285 12.71 9.25 13.75
C ILE A 285 11.63 8.29 13.23
N GLU A 286 10.84 8.69 12.22
CA GLU A 286 9.89 7.78 11.57
C GLU A 286 10.60 6.56 10.99
N ASP A 287 11.67 6.76 10.23
CA ASP A 287 12.41 5.67 9.58
C ASP A 287 12.96 4.68 10.61
N GLU A 288 13.58 5.17 11.70
CA GLU A 288 14.03 4.32 12.83
C GLU A 288 12.87 3.56 13.49
N MET A 289 11.69 4.20 13.65
CA MET A 289 10.52 3.54 14.21
C MET A 289 9.96 2.46 13.28
N LEU A 290 10.16 2.59 11.98
CA LEU A 290 9.71 1.63 10.99
C LEU A 290 10.69 0.46 10.80
N GLU A 291 11.95 0.59 11.21
CA GLU A 291 12.93 -0.52 11.18
C GLU A 291 12.50 -1.73 12.02
N ILE A 292 11.65 -1.54 13.03
CA ILE A 292 11.14 -2.63 13.87
C ILE A 292 9.97 -3.40 13.20
N LEU A 293 9.44 -2.89 12.08
CA LEU A 293 8.27 -3.42 11.38
C LEU A 293 8.68 -3.95 10.00
N ASP A 294 8.06 -5.04 9.56
CA ASP A 294 8.10 -5.39 8.14
C ASP A 294 7.38 -4.30 7.31
N PRO A 295 7.78 -4.03 6.05
CA PRO A 295 7.14 -3.01 5.21
C PRO A 295 5.62 -3.15 5.10
N SER A 296 5.10 -4.39 5.06
CA SER A 296 3.65 -4.63 5.01
C SER A 296 2.94 -4.35 6.34
N GLU A 297 3.62 -4.50 7.47
CA GLU A 297 3.09 -4.17 8.79
C GLU A 297 3.04 -2.66 9.00
N ALA A 298 4.05 -1.93 8.52
CA ALA A 298 4.06 -0.47 8.50
C ALA A 298 2.87 0.09 7.70
N ASP A 299 2.63 -0.45 6.50
CA ASP A 299 1.50 -0.03 5.66
C ASP A 299 0.15 -0.40 6.27
N LEU A 300 0.04 -1.58 6.89
CA LEU A 300 -1.15 -1.97 7.63
C LEU A 300 -1.41 -1.03 8.81
N LEU A 301 -0.38 -0.70 9.60
CA LEU A 301 -0.48 0.24 10.72
C LEU A 301 -0.99 1.60 10.24
N ARG A 302 -0.38 2.17 9.19
CA ARG A 302 -0.85 3.44 8.60
C ARG A 302 -2.30 3.35 8.15
N HIS A 303 -2.69 2.25 7.50
CA HIS A 303 -4.06 2.04 7.04
C HIS A 303 -5.05 1.96 8.21
N LEU A 304 -4.72 1.21 9.26
CA LEU A 304 -5.56 1.07 10.45
C LEU A 304 -5.68 2.40 11.20
N LEU A 305 -4.59 3.15 11.37
CA LEU A 305 -4.62 4.49 11.97
C LEU A 305 -5.50 5.45 11.16
N LYS A 306 -5.35 5.50 9.83
CA LYS A 306 -6.21 6.33 8.96
C LYS A 306 -7.68 5.96 9.08
N ARG A 307 -8.00 4.66 9.19
CA ARG A 307 -9.38 4.19 9.39
C ARG A 307 -9.95 4.60 10.74
N VAL A 308 -9.15 4.47 11.81
CA VAL A 308 -9.55 4.93 13.15
C VAL A 308 -9.82 6.43 13.11
N ILE A 309 -8.87 7.23 12.59
CA ILE A 309 -9.00 8.69 12.48
C ILE A 309 -10.27 9.06 11.70
N HIS A 310 -10.48 8.49 10.52
CA HIS A 310 -11.68 8.78 9.71
C HIS A 310 -12.99 8.41 10.41
N GLY A 311 -13.00 7.33 11.21
CA GLY A 311 -14.17 6.92 11.98
C GLY A 311 -14.43 7.79 13.22
N THR A 312 -13.40 8.44 13.77
CA THR A 312 -13.50 9.23 15.01
C THR A 312 -13.50 10.74 14.79
N ASP A 313 -13.06 11.20 13.62
CA ASP A 313 -12.96 12.61 13.28
C ASP A 313 -13.60 12.88 11.90
N PRO A 314 -14.78 13.50 11.86
CA PRO A 314 -15.49 13.76 10.63
C PRO A 314 -14.98 15.00 9.86
N GLY A 315 -13.90 15.68 10.27
CA GLY A 315 -13.59 16.99 9.66
C GLY A 315 -12.23 17.66 9.87
N LEU A 316 -11.15 17.00 10.28
CA LEU A 316 -9.84 17.68 10.25
C LEU A 316 -9.30 17.81 8.81
N PRO A 317 -8.88 19.02 8.38
CA PRO A 317 -8.23 19.21 7.09
C PRO A 317 -6.87 18.51 7.04
N ARG A 318 -6.53 17.95 5.86
CA ARG A 318 -5.26 17.25 5.64
C ARG A 318 -4.09 18.21 5.83
N LEU A 319 -3.10 17.87 6.65
CA LEU A 319 -1.91 18.71 6.83
C LEU A 319 -1.03 18.73 5.56
N TRP A 320 -0.92 17.58 4.89
CA TRP A 320 -0.11 17.37 3.68
C TRP A 320 -0.93 17.65 2.41
N LEU A 321 -0.34 18.34 1.43
CA LEU A 321 -0.88 18.43 0.07
C LEU A 321 -0.78 17.05 -0.58
N GLU A 322 -1.84 16.61 -1.27
CA GLU A 322 -1.70 15.51 -2.23
C GLU A 322 -0.96 16.06 -3.44
N ASP A 323 0.16 15.44 -3.81
CA ASP A 323 0.79 15.70 -5.11
C ASP A 323 -0.21 15.32 -6.21
N GLY A 324 -0.66 16.34 -6.96
CA GLY A 324 -1.31 16.15 -8.26
C GLY A 324 -2.84 16.10 -8.26
N SER A 325 -3.46 17.27 -8.19
CA SER A 325 -4.63 17.57 -9.02
C SER A 325 -4.60 19.04 -9.45
N ALA A 326 -3.64 19.36 -10.33
CA ALA A 326 -3.80 20.52 -11.20
C ALA A 326 -4.67 20.06 -12.37
N GLY A 327 -5.94 20.47 -12.34
CA GLY A 327 -6.77 20.60 -13.53
C GLY A 327 -6.39 21.85 -14.31
#